data_AF-A0A7S0HUJ2-F1
#
_entry.id   AF-A0A7S0HUJ2-F1
#
_cell.length_a   1.000
_cell.length_b   1.000
_cell.length_c   1.000
_cell.angle_alpha   90.00
_cell.angle_beta   90.00
_cell.angle_gamma   90.00
#
_symmetry.space_group_name_H-M   'P 1'
#
loop_
_entity.id
_entity.type
_entity.pdbx_description
1 polymer ?
#
loop_
_entity_poly.entity_id
_entity_poly.type
_entity_poly.pdbx_seq_one_letter_code
_entity_poly.pdbx_strand_id
1 'polypeptide(L)'
;GGHGTDAEGADQAHNDVWVLPSGAGWQKCSPEGRAALPRSGHTVSSVADVGLLVFGGLCHEKGYLSDVALLAPVPETGSLAWSPVCATGEFPTGRDKHTAVVAPAT
;
A
#
# COMPACT_ATOMS: atom_id res chain seq x y z
N GLY A 1 -3.63 1.88 -5.42
CA GLY A 1 -2.82 3.03 -4.95
C GLY A 1 -2.37 3.80 -6.18
N GLY A 2 -2.36 5.14 -6.15
CA GLY A 2 -1.96 5.93 -7.32
C GLY A 2 -2.74 7.24 -7.43
N HIS A 3 -2.47 7.94 -8.52
CA HIS A 3 -3.10 9.20 -8.89
C HIS A 3 -3.33 9.16 -10.40
N GLY A 4 -4.55 9.47 -10.82
CA GLY A 4 -4.97 9.43 -12.22
C GLY A 4 -6.13 10.37 -12.45
N THR A 5 -6.67 10.37 -13.67
CA THR A 5 -7.86 11.15 -14.02
C THR A 5 -9.00 10.20 -14.38
N ASP A 6 -10.23 10.55 -13.98
CA ASP A 6 -11.42 9.83 -14.43
C ASP A 6 -11.78 10.15 -15.90
N ALA A 7 -12.89 9.58 -16.38
CA ALA A 7 -13.35 9.76 -17.76
C ALA A 7 -13.76 11.22 -18.07
N GLU A 8 -14.14 11.99 -17.06
CA GLU A 8 -14.43 13.42 -17.16
C GLU A 8 -13.18 14.30 -17.01
N GLY A 9 -12.01 13.70 -16.76
CA GLY A 9 -10.73 14.40 -16.59
C GLY A 9 -10.53 14.99 -15.19
N ALA A 10 -11.38 14.64 -14.22
CA ALA A 10 -11.21 15.05 -12.84
C ALA A 10 -10.15 14.19 -12.15
N ASP A 11 -9.41 14.85 -11.26
CA ASP A 11 -8.33 14.23 -10.52
C ASP A 11 -8.83 13.20 -9.51
N GLN A 12 -8.23 12.01 -9.51
CA GLN A 12 -8.62 10.89 -8.66
C GLN A 12 -7.42 10.27 -7.97
N ALA A 13 -7.44 10.32 -6.64
CA ALA A 13 -6.52 9.56 -5.80
C ALA A 13 -7.10 8.16 -5.57
N HIS A 14 -6.27 7.14 -5.81
CA HIS A 14 -6.68 5.74 -5.70
C HIS A 14 -6.06 5.07 -4.48
N ASN A 15 -6.83 4.22 -3.81
CA ASN A 15 -6.38 3.25 -2.80
C ASN A 15 -6.82 1.82 -3.12
N ASP A 16 -7.27 1.56 -4.35
CA ASP A 16 -7.63 0.24 -4.82
C ASP A 16 -6.43 -0.70 -4.93
N VAL A 17 -6.73 -2.00 -4.95
CA VAL A 17 -5.75 -3.06 -5.14
C VAL A 17 -6.17 -3.87 -6.36
N TRP A 18 -5.23 -4.12 -7.25
CA TRP A 18 -5.40 -4.96 -8.42
C TRP A 18 -4.40 -6.10 -8.36
N VAL A 19 -4.84 -7.30 -8.73
CA VAL A 19 -4.01 -8.51 -8.77
C VAL A 19 -3.93 -8.99 -10.21
N LEU A 20 -2.74 -9.36 -10.65
CA LEU A 20 -2.48 -9.99 -11.93
C LEU A 20 -1.93 -11.40 -11.70
N PRO A 21 -2.77 -12.44 -11.71
CA PRO A 21 -2.29 -13.81 -11.68
C PRO A 21 -1.48 -14.13 -12.94
N SER A 22 -0.49 -15.01 -12.82
CA SER A 22 0.33 -15.43 -13.96
C SER A 22 -0.53 -16.01 -15.07
N GLY A 23 -0.51 -15.36 -16.26
CA GLY A 23 -1.27 -15.80 -17.43
C GLY A 23 -2.75 -15.41 -17.44
N ALA A 24 -3.21 -14.59 -16.48
CA ALA A 24 -4.58 -14.09 -16.44
C ALA A 24 -4.64 -12.57 -16.74
N GLY A 25 -5.87 -12.03 -16.80
CA GLY A 25 -6.09 -10.58 -16.85
C GLY A 25 -6.04 -9.94 -15.46
N TRP A 26 -5.93 -8.62 -15.44
CA TRP A 26 -6.04 -7.83 -14.20
C TRP A 26 -7.40 -8.02 -13.55
N GLN A 27 -7.41 -8.20 -12.24
CA GLN A 27 -8.62 -8.36 -11.44
C GLN A 27 -8.59 -7.38 -10.27
N LYS A 28 -9.71 -6.67 -10.07
CA LYS A 28 -9.86 -5.81 -8.91
C LYS A 28 -10.01 -6.68 -7.66
N CYS A 29 -9.15 -6.46 -6.69
CA CYS A 29 -9.21 -7.10 -5.38
C CYS A 29 -9.89 -6.14 -4.40
N SER A 30 -10.71 -6.69 -3.50
CA SER A 30 -11.28 -5.94 -2.37
C SER A 30 -10.75 -6.55 -1.08
N PRO A 31 -9.56 -6.14 -0.62
CA PRO A 31 -9.02 -6.64 0.63
C PRO A 31 -9.93 -6.28 1.81
N GLU A 32 -9.98 -7.17 2.79
CA GLU A 32 -10.62 -6.96 4.08
C GLU A 32 -9.87 -5.89 4.90
N GLY A 33 -10.49 -5.47 6.01
CA GLY A 33 -9.87 -4.52 6.94
C GLY A 33 -9.88 -3.08 6.44
N ARG A 34 -9.02 -2.24 7.03
CA ARG A 34 -9.01 -0.80 6.76
C ARG A 34 -7.92 -0.48 5.74
N ALA A 35 -8.32 -0.22 4.51
CA ALA A 35 -7.42 0.21 3.46
C ALA A 35 -6.62 1.45 3.86
N ALA A 36 -5.37 1.49 3.40
CA ALA A 36 -4.52 2.66 3.47
C ALA A 36 -5.20 3.86 2.78
N LEU A 37 -4.92 5.08 3.25
CA LEU A 37 -5.39 6.29 2.56
C LEU A 37 -4.93 6.31 1.09
N PRO A 38 -5.74 6.89 0.18
CA PRO A 38 -5.31 7.16 -1.19
C PRO A 38 -4.00 7.91 -1.22
N ARG A 39 -3.03 7.37 -1.98
CA ARG A 39 -1.65 7.84 -1.97
C ARG A 39 -0.92 7.57 -3.28
N SER A 40 0.01 8.44 -3.65
CA SER A 40 0.94 8.28 -4.77
C SER A 40 2.40 8.34 -4.29
N GLY A 41 3.35 7.81 -5.06
CA GLY A 41 4.78 7.85 -4.73
C GLY A 41 5.18 7.14 -3.42
N HIS A 42 4.35 6.23 -2.92
CA HIS A 42 4.68 5.37 -1.78
C HIS A 42 5.63 4.24 -2.21
N THR A 43 6.28 3.59 -1.25
CA THR A 43 7.02 2.35 -1.51
C THR A 43 6.22 1.14 -1.08
N VAL A 44 6.41 0.04 -1.81
CA VAL A 44 5.93 -1.29 -1.42
C VAL A 44 7.13 -2.21 -1.27
N SER A 45 7.22 -2.95 -0.17
CA SER A 45 8.27 -3.94 0.05
C SER A 45 7.65 -5.28 0.46
N SER A 46 8.10 -6.35 -0.20
CA SER A 46 7.67 -7.71 0.13
C SER A 46 8.45 -8.22 1.34
N VAL A 47 7.72 -8.72 2.34
CA VAL A 47 8.26 -9.42 3.51
C VAL A 47 7.87 -10.89 3.39
N ALA A 48 8.87 -11.76 3.30
CA ALA A 48 8.67 -13.20 3.18
C ALA A 48 7.76 -13.72 4.30
N ASP A 49 6.80 -14.58 3.94
CA ASP A 49 5.82 -15.21 4.83
C ASP A 49 4.91 -14.24 5.62
N VAL A 50 4.94 -12.93 5.30
CA VAL A 50 4.15 -11.90 5.99
C VAL A 50 3.22 -11.15 5.03
N GLY A 51 3.75 -10.60 3.94
CA GLY A 51 2.95 -9.84 2.97
C GLY A 51 3.66 -8.60 2.43
N LEU A 52 2.89 -7.60 2.03
CA LEU A 52 3.39 -6.37 1.42
C LEU A 52 3.29 -5.20 2.41
N LEU A 53 4.44 -4.65 2.77
CA LEU A 53 4.51 -3.41 3.54
C LEU A 53 4.44 -2.20 2.62
N VAL A 54 3.56 -1.26 2.97
CA VAL A 54 3.42 0.05 2.32
C VAL A 54 3.90 1.12 3.29
N PHE A 55 4.79 1.99 2.83
CA PHE A 55 5.28 3.13 3.61
C PHE A 55 5.18 4.44 2.84
N GLY A 56 4.74 5.47 3.56
CA GLY A 56 4.71 6.85 3.12
C GLY A 56 3.83 7.11 1.89
N GLY A 57 4.31 8.01 1.02
CA GLY A 57 3.58 8.54 -0.13
C GLY A 57 2.94 9.90 0.13
N LEU A 58 2.36 10.47 -0.92
CA LEU A 58 1.61 11.73 -0.88
C LEU A 58 0.11 11.43 -0.93
N CYS A 59 -0.63 11.92 0.06
CA CYS A 59 -2.09 11.97 0.05
C CYS A 59 -2.54 13.42 -0.14
N HIS A 60 -3.46 13.66 -1.07
CA HIS A 60 -3.93 15.03 -1.38
C HIS A 60 -4.59 15.71 -0.17
N GLU A 61 -5.30 14.95 0.66
CA GLU A 61 -6.00 15.50 1.83
C GLU A 61 -5.11 15.66 3.06
N LYS A 62 -4.04 14.86 3.18
CA LYS A 62 -3.22 14.76 4.40
C LYS A 62 -1.77 15.20 4.21
N GLY A 63 -1.34 15.46 2.98
CA GLY A 63 0.05 15.73 2.63
C GLY A 63 0.92 14.48 2.65
N TYR A 64 2.20 14.65 2.96
CA TYR A 64 3.16 13.55 3.03
C TYR A 64 2.86 12.63 4.21
N LEU A 65 2.75 11.34 3.91
CA LEU A 65 2.45 10.31 4.89
C LEU A 65 3.75 9.67 5.41
N SER A 66 3.71 9.24 6.67
CA SER A 66 4.75 8.44 7.34
C SER A 66 4.17 7.18 7.99
N ASP A 67 2.95 6.80 7.64
CA ASP A 67 2.31 5.59 8.16
C ASP A 67 2.85 4.34 7.46
N VAL A 68 2.72 3.21 8.18
CA VAL A 68 3.04 1.88 7.66
C VAL A 68 1.76 1.05 7.65
N ALA A 69 1.45 0.45 6.51
CA ALA A 69 0.33 -0.46 6.35
C ALA A 69 0.82 -1.80 5.81
N LEU A 70 0.21 -2.90 6.25
CA LEU A 70 0.47 -4.25 5.78
C LEU A 70 -0.74 -4.76 5.01
N LEU A 71 -0.50 -5.24 3.79
CA LEU A 71 -1.43 -6.06 3.02
C LEU A 71 -0.95 -7.51 3.08
N ALA A 72 -1.68 -8.36 3.81
CA ALA A 72 -1.31 -9.75 4.05
C ALA A 72 -2.42 -10.72 3.59
N PRO A 73 -2.08 -11.95 3.19
CA PRO A 73 -3.07 -13.01 3.02
C PRO A 73 -3.76 -13.35 4.34
N VAL A 74 -5.05 -13.65 4.28
CA VAL A 74 -5.83 -14.23 5.38
C VAL A 74 -5.93 -15.73 5.13
N PRO A 75 -5.21 -16.59 5.89
CA PRO A 75 -5.15 -18.03 5.62
C PRO A 75 -6.51 -18.73 5.58
N GLU A 76 -7.45 -18.30 6.42
CA GLU A 76 -8.76 -18.91 6.59
C GLU A 76 -9.68 -18.69 5.38
N THR A 77 -9.58 -17.52 4.75
CA THR A 77 -10.47 -17.10 3.65
C THR A 77 -9.78 -17.11 2.29
N GLY A 78 -8.44 -17.17 2.26
CA GLY A 78 -7.62 -16.99 1.06
C GLY A 78 -7.69 -15.57 0.49
N SER A 79 -8.25 -14.62 1.24
CA SER A 79 -8.37 -13.22 0.83
C SER A 79 -7.09 -12.43 1.20
N LEU A 80 -7.09 -11.14 0.91
CA LEU A 80 -6.10 -10.20 1.43
C LEU A 80 -6.76 -9.31 2.49
N ALA A 81 -6.00 -8.87 3.49
CA ALA A 81 -6.47 -7.91 4.49
C ALA A 81 -5.45 -6.79 4.71
N TRP A 82 -5.97 -5.57 4.88
CA TRP A 82 -5.19 -4.42 5.33
C TRP A 82 -5.16 -4.32 6.86
N SER A 83 -3.97 -4.07 7.40
CA SER A 83 -3.79 -3.75 8.81
C SER A 83 -2.78 -2.59 8.98
N PRO A 84 -3.00 -1.68 9.95
CA PRO A 84 -2.00 -0.69 10.32
C PRO A 84 -0.84 -1.37 11.06
N VAL A 85 0.39 -0.93 10.81
CA VAL A 85 1.57 -1.39 11.54
C VAL A 85 2.03 -0.30 12.49
N CYS A 86 1.99 -0.60 13.79
CA CYS A 86 2.53 0.28 14.82
C CYS A 86 4.05 0.10 14.90
N ALA A 87 4.79 0.90 14.13
CA ALA A 87 6.25 0.98 14.26
C ALA A 87 6.64 1.67 15.57
N THR A 88 7.77 1.25 16.16
CA THR A 88 8.34 1.85 17.39
C THR A 88 9.77 2.33 17.13
N GLY A 89 10.28 3.23 17.96
CA GLY A 89 11.63 3.81 17.81
C GLY A 89 11.65 5.09 16.97
N GLU A 90 12.83 5.45 16.45
CA GLU A 90 12.96 6.54 15.46
C GLU A 90 12.47 6.07 14.09
N PHE A 91 11.66 6.88 13.43
CA PHE A 91 11.08 6.56 12.13
C PHE A 91 11.23 7.71 11.14
N PRO A 92 11.26 7.43 9.83
CA PRO A 92 11.43 8.46 8.82
C PRO A 92 10.22 9.40 8.77
N THR A 93 10.49 10.70 8.59
CA THR A 93 9.45 11.71 8.29
C THR A 93 8.68 11.38 7.01
N GLY A 94 7.46 11.93 6.88
CA GLY A 94 6.63 11.67 5.72
C GLY A 94 7.29 12.10 4.40
N ARG A 95 7.18 11.25 3.38
CA ARG A 95 7.89 11.40 2.10
C ARG A 95 7.22 10.62 0.97
N ASP A 96 7.36 11.09 -0.26
CA ASP A 96 6.98 10.39 -1.50
C ASP A 96 8.20 10.22 -2.42
N LYS A 97 8.07 9.43 -3.49
CA LYS A 97 9.11 9.19 -4.53
C LYS A 97 10.43 8.65 -3.97
N HIS A 98 10.36 7.98 -2.83
CA HIS A 98 11.50 7.37 -2.16
C HIS A 98 11.62 5.89 -2.53
N THR A 99 12.68 5.23 -2.06
CA THR A 99 12.89 3.79 -2.17
C THR A 99 12.93 3.14 -0.79
N ALA A 100 12.53 1.88 -0.70
CA ALA A 100 12.58 1.07 0.50
C ALA A 100 12.92 -0.37 0.13
N VAL A 101 13.67 -1.04 1.01
CA VAL A 101 14.03 -2.46 0.87
C VAL A 101 13.93 -3.12 2.23
N VAL A 102 13.49 -4.38 2.25
CA VAL A 102 13.52 -5.20 3.45
C VAL A 102 14.92 -5.79 3.59
N ALA A 103 15.56 -5.54 4.73
CA ALA A 103 16.86 -6.09 5.09
C ALA A 103 16.71 -7.08 6.26
N PRO A 104 17.55 -8.11 6.36
CA PRO A 104 17.61 -8.98 7.54
C PRO A 104 17.90 -8.16 8.80
N ALA A 105 17.31 -8.57 9.93
CA ALA A 105 17.72 -8.05 11.24
C ALA A 105 19.19 -8.44 11.48
N THR A 106 20.03 -7.44 11.76
CA THR A 106 21.43 -7.63 12.16
C THR A 106 21.55 -7.98 13.63
#